data_AF-A0A966AS99-F1
#
_entry.id   AF-A0A966AS99-F1
#
_cell.length_a   1.000
_cell.length_b   1.000
_cell.length_c   1.000
_cell.angle_alpha   90.00
_cell.angle_beta   90.00
_cell.angle_gamma   90.00
#
_symmetry.space_group_name_H-M   'P 1'
#
loop_
_entity.id
_entity.type
_entity.pdbx_description
1 polymer ?
#
loop_
_entity_poly.entity_id
_entity_poly.type
_entity_poly.pdbx_seq_one_letter_code
_entity_poly.pdbx_strand_id
1 'polypeptide(L)'
;MSRDTLEYRRAPSSLFEAAFPVGVATAVAMWTSGFIARLPFIQAHPALLFGVLAVIMVWGGRQAARRHPRHLACALYAALVAGTFDLLVLGSFLAEDLSDARRTVMALTGLFTSLCLLSTLGAWTVSSQKLEVEICSRGEGLRWLGASTFVASMVMIAIGGLVTSEEAGMAVPDWPASFGENMFLLPLSRMTGGIYYEHAHRLYGTLVGLVTLSFGVCVFLFRSPKNLRILASLAVIQVIFQGILGGGRVTEVESAIVVEGQVAQVQESGLSLALRVFHGVDGQLFLALTAVLWLLTSKVWNNPVEGHIPRNERFWSFLLLAGLTSQLTLGALSRHISRDWMIPHIVGAFVVLGLVFLVSARCSQAGMPAPRVKIGVWLGVIAAVQVTLGFYALAVTGSTVRVASSGIEEALVATAHQSLGAILLTLAGLLLSWTYHEGLISEKGLSGASSTIRKTS
;
A
#
# COMPACT_ATOMS: atom_id res chain seq x y z
N MET A 1 -20.50 -1.25 -21.76
CA MET A 1 -20.12 -2.05 -20.58
C MET A 1 -20.44 -3.51 -20.85
N SER A 2 -19.51 -4.45 -20.63
CA SER A 2 -19.82 -5.88 -20.83
C SER A 2 -20.82 -6.38 -19.78
N ARG A 3 -21.66 -7.34 -20.16
CA ARG A 3 -22.64 -7.99 -19.28
C ARG A 3 -22.00 -8.53 -18.00
N ASP A 4 -20.82 -9.13 -18.12
CA ASP A 4 -20.00 -9.65 -17.02
C ASP A 4 -19.67 -8.58 -15.96
N THR A 5 -19.47 -7.33 -16.38
CA THR A 5 -19.10 -6.23 -15.47
C THR A 5 -20.29 -5.77 -14.62
N LEU A 6 -21.53 -5.84 -15.16
CA LEU A 6 -22.75 -5.53 -14.42
C LEU A 6 -23.10 -6.62 -13.42
N GLU A 7 -22.98 -7.88 -13.86
CA GLU A 7 -23.35 -9.06 -13.09
C GLU A 7 -22.48 -9.23 -11.84
N TYR A 8 -21.16 -9.09 -11.99
CA TYR A 8 -20.22 -9.12 -10.86
C TYR A 8 -20.52 -8.05 -9.79
N ARG A 9 -20.88 -6.82 -10.20
CA ARG A 9 -21.03 -5.68 -9.29
C ARG A 9 -22.26 -5.74 -8.41
N ARG A 10 -23.33 -6.40 -8.88
CA ARG A 10 -24.62 -6.50 -8.18
C ARG A 10 -24.82 -7.87 -7.52
N ALA A 11 -23.94 -8.84 -7.79
CA ALA A 11 -24.00 -10.15 -7.16
C ALA A 11 -23.88 -10.01 -5.62
N PRO A 12 -24.85 -10.55 -4.86
CA PRO A 12 -24.80 -10.54 -3.40
C PRO A 12 -23.58 -11.34 -2.94
N SER A 13 -22.87 -10.81 -1.95
CA SER A 13 -21.70 -11.48 -1.39
C SER A 13 -22.13 -12.69 -0.55
N SER A 14 -21.40 -13.80 -0.68
CA SER A 14 -21.40 -14.85 0.34
C SER A 14 -20.82 -14.35 1.67
N LEU A 15 -20.97 -15.13 2.76
CA LEU A 15 -20.37 -14.80 4.05
C LEU A 15 -18.85 -14.57 3.95
N PHE A 16 -18.15 -15.43 3.21
CA PHE A 16 -16.72 -15.29 2.94
C PHE A 16 -16.41 -13.98 2.20
N GLU A 17 -17.13 -13.72 1.11
CA GLU A 17 -16.94 -12.53 0.26
C GLU A 17 -17.19 -11.21 1.03
N ALA A 18 -18.05 -11.25 2.05
CA ALA A 18 -18.35 -10.12 2.92
C ALA A 18 -17.28 -9.92 4.01
N ALA A 19 -16.87 -11.01 4.68
CA ALA A 19 -16.03 -10.98 5.87
C ALA A 19 -14.54 -10.89 5.58
N PHE A 20 -14.04 -11.65 4.60
CA PHE A 20 -12.62 -11.78 4.31
C PHE A 20 -11.93 -10.42 4.03
N PRO A 21 -12.49 -9.53 3.18
CA PRO A 21 -11.92 -8.19 2.98
C PRO A 21 -11.73 -7.37 4.25
N VAL A 22 -12.68 -7.47 5.20
CA VAL A 22 -12.61 -6.72 6.45
C VAL A 22 -11.57 -7.33 7.38
N GLY A 23 -11.46 -8.66 7.44
CA GLY A 23 -10.42 -9.33 8.21
C GLY A 23 -9.02 -8.93 7.74
N VAL A 24 -8.79 -8.92 6.43
CA VAL A 24 -7.51 -8.46 5.83
C VAL A 24 -7.25 -6.98 6.16
N ALA A 25 -8.23 -6.10 6.00
CA ALA A 25 -8.10 -4.68 6.35
C ALA A 25 -7.76 -4.47 7.83
N THR A 26 -8.38 -5.28 8.71
CA THR A 26 -8.16 -5.24 10.16
C THR A 26 -6.74 -5.67 10.50
N ALA A 27 -6.24 -6.76 9.91
CA ALA A 27 -4.85 -7.17 10.06
C ALA A 27 -3.87 -6.08 9.61
N VAL A 28 -4.08 -5.47 8.44
CA VAL A 28 -3.24 -4.36 7.96
C VAL A 28 -3.19 -3.21 8.98
N ALA A 29 -4.34 -2.82 9.54
CA ALA A 29 -4.41 -1.77 10.55
C ALA A 29 -3.67 -2.15 11.84
N MET A 30 -3.82 -3.40 12.30
CA MET A 30 -3.13 -3.91 13.48
C MET A 30 -1.61 -3.93 13.30
N TRP A 31 -1.14 -4.44 12.16
CA TRP A 31 0.28 -4.46 11.81
C TRP A 31 0.89 -3.07 11.67
N THR A 32 0.18 -2.15 11.00
CA THR A 32 0.60 -0.75 10.89
C THR A 32 0.76 -0.13 12.28
N SER A 33 -0.21 -0.36 13.16
CA SER A 33 -0.18 0.17 14.52
C SER A 33 0.93 -0.45 15.35
N GLY A 34 1.15 -1.77 15.22
CA GLY A 34 2.24 -2.49 15.88
C GLY A 34 3.62 -2.02 15.43
N PHE A 35 3.80 -1.77 14.13
CA PHE A 35 5.01 -1.16 13.58
C PHE A 35 5.24 0.23 14.18
N ILE A 36 4.26 1.14 14.07
CA ILE A 36 4.41 2.51 14.58
C ILE A 36 4.70 2.51 16.09
N ALA A 37 3.97 1.72 16.87
CA ALA A 37 4.14 1.63 18.32
C ALA A 37 5.52 1.12 18.74
N ARG A 38 6.22 0.37 17.88
CA ARG A 38 7.52 -0.22 18.16
C ARG A 38 8.69 0.49 17.49
N LEU A 39 8.44 1.60 16.76
CA LEU A 39 9.50 2.43 16.23
C LEU A 39 10.49 2.83 17.36
N PRO A 40 11.81 2.78 17.13
CA PRO A 40 12.81 3.04 18.18
C PRO A 40 12.65 4.37 18.90
N PHE A 41 12.12 5.39 18.23
CA PHE A 41 11.86 6.71 18.81
C PHE A 41 10.44 6.90 19.36
N ILE A 42 9.57 5.89 19.30
CA ILE A 42 8.21 5.93 19.86
C ILE A 42 8.10 5.00 21.08
N GLN A 43 8.46 3.72 20.93
CA GLN A 43 8.40 2.69 21.99
C GLN A 43 7.18 2.81 22.91
N ALA A 44 5.99 2.74 22.33
CA ALA A 44 4.73 2.93 23.04
C ALA A 44 4.55 1.89 24.16
N HIS A 45 3.97 2.33 25.27
CA HIS A 45 3.66 1.45 26.40
C HIS A 45 2.74 0.29 25.96
N PRO A 46 2.98 -0.97 26.39
CA PRO A 46 2.20 -2.13 25.94
C PRO A 46 0.68 -1.99 26.13
N ALA A 47 0.25 -1.33 27.21
CA ALA A 47 -1.17 -1.07 27.46
C ALA A 47 -1.81 -0.14 26.42
N LEU A 48 -1.06 0.85 25.91
CA LEU A 48 -1.54 1.75 24.86
C LEU A 48 -1.69 0.97 23.54
N LEU A 49 -0.67 0.17 23.17
CA LEU A 49 -0.74 -0.68 21.98
C LEU A 49 -1.93 -1.65 22.08
N PHE A 50 -2.11 -2.32 23.22
CA PHE A 50 -3.28 -3.18 23.45
C PHE A 50 -4.60 -2.43 23.25
N GLY A 51 -4.74 -1.23 23.83
CA GLY A 51 -5.92 -0.40 23.66
C GLY A 51 -6.20 -0.04 22.19
N VAL A 52 -5.16 0.34 21.43
CA VAL A 52 -5.27 0.63 20.00
C VAL A 52 -5.71 -0.61 19.21
N LEU A 53 -5.07 -1.76 19.44
CA LEU A 53 -5.42 -3.02 18.77
C LEU A 53 -6.84 -3.45 19.11
N ALA A 54 -7.27 -3.28 20.36
CA ALA A 54 -8.63 -3.58 20.79
C ALA A 54 -9.67 -2.70 20.08
N VAL A 55 -9.41 -1.39 19.96
CA VAL A 55 -10.26 -0.46 19.20
C VAL A 55 -10.35 -0.86 17.73
N ILE A 56 -9.21 -1.21 17.11
CA ILE A 56 -9.17 -1.68 15.72
C ILE A 56 -10.02 -2.94 15.55
N MET A 57 -9.92 -3.89 16.48
CA MET A 57 -10.63 -5.17 16.38
C MET A 57 -12.14 -5.02 16.62
N VAL A 58 -12.55 -4.18 17.57
CA VAL A 58 -13.96 -3.80 17.79
C VAL A 58 -14.51 -3.09 16.55
N TRP A 59 -13.75 -2.16 15.97
CA TRP A 59 -14.17 -1.46 14.76
C TRP A 59 -14.27 -2.41 13.56
N GLY A 60 -13.27 -3.29 13.36
CA GLY A 60 -13.27 -4.32 12.33
C GLY A 60 -14.49 -5.25 12.44
N GLY A 61 -14.80 -5.71 13.64
CA GLY A 61 -15.99 -6.52 13.92
C GLY A 61 -17.30 -5.80 13.59
N ARG A 62 -17.43 -4.53 13.98
CA ARG A 62 -18.58 -3.68 13.61
C ARG A 62 -18.72 -3.53 12.10
N GLN A 63 -17.61 -3.32 11.39
CA GLN A 63 -17.61 -3.16 9.93
C GLN A 63 -17.93 -4.46 9.20
N ALA A 64 -17.46 -5.61 9.68
CA ALA A 64 -17.81 -6.93 9.13
C ALA A 64 -19.29 -7.24 9.37
N ALA A 65 -19.79 -7.01 10.57
CA ALA A 65 -21.19 -7.22 10.94
C ALA A 65 -22.18 -6.45 10.06
N ARG A 66 -21.82 -5.24 9.61
CA ARG A 66 -22.64 -4.39 8.71
C ARG A 66 -22.78 -4.91 7.28
N ARG A 67 -22.06 -5.96 6.89
CA ARG A 67 -21.96 -6.37 5.48
C ARG A 67 -22.79 -7.60 5.13
N HIS A 68 -23.33 -8.30 6.12
CA HIS A 68 -24.03 -9.56 5.89
C HIS A 68 -25.08 -9.86 6.97
N PRO A 69 -26.28 -10.39 6.64
CA PRO A 69 -27.35 -10.69 7.60
C PRO A 69 -26.92 -11.56 8.78
N ARG A 70 -26.06 -12.55 8.51
CA ARG A 70 -25.34 -13.34 9.54
C ARG A 70 -24.20 -12.53 10.17
N HIS A 71 -24.54 -11.40 10.78
CA HIS A 71 -23.62 -10.37 11.24
C HIS A 71 -22.60 -10.87 12.27
N LEU A 72 -23.01 -11.65 13.27
CA LEU A 72 -22.09 -12.27 14.24
C LEU A 72 -21.10 -13.23 13.58
N ALA A 73 -21.58 -14.10 12.69
CA ALA A 73 -20.72 -15.04 11.96
C ALA A 73 -19.75 -14.31 11.04
N CYS A 74 -20.18 -13.20 10.42
CA CYS A 74 -19.35 -12.36 9.57
C CYS A 74 -18.20 -11.71 10.36
N ALA A 75 -18.51 -11.19 11.56
CA ALA A 75 -17.51 -10.60 12.46
C ALA A 75 -16.52 -11.64 13.00
N LEU A 76 -17.01 -12.84 13.39
CA LEU A 76 -16.15 -13.95 13.80
C LEU A 76 -15.22 -14.38 12.66
N TYR A 77 -15.76 -14.54 11.45
CA TYR A 77 -14.95 -14.92 10.29
C TYR A 77 -13.87 -13.85 9.99
N ALA A 78 -14.21 -12.57 10.06
CA ALA A 78 -13.24 -11.49 9.90
C ALA A 78 -12.14 -11.53 10.97
N ALA A 79 -12.48 -11.85 12.23
CA ALA A 79 -11.51 -12.02 13.32
C ALA A 79 -10.57 -13.21 13.09
N LEU A 80 -11.10 -14.33 12.60
CA LEU A 80 -10.28 -15.51 12.26
C LEU A 80 -9.31 -15.19 11.12
N VAL A 81 -9.76 -14.46 10.09
CA VAL A 81 -8.89 -14.00 9.01
C VAL A 81 -7.79 -13.08 9.56
N ALA A 82 -8.15 -12.08 10.38
CA ALA A 82 -7.16 -11.18 10.97
C ALA A 82 -6.12 -11.93 11.82
N GLY A 83 -6.59 -12.81 12.73
CA GLY A 83 -5.73 -13.64 13.57
C GLY A 83 -4.80 -14.55 12.76
N THR A 84 -5.23 -15.03 11.58
CA THR A 84 -4.38 -15.84 10.69
C THR A 84 -3.21 -15.03 10.14
N PHE A 85 -3.41 -13.76 9.77
CA PHE A 85 -2.32 -12.89 9.36
C PHE A 85 -1.40 -12.59 10.56
N ASP A 86 -1.95 -12.37 11.75
CA ASP A 86 -1.18 -12.06 12.96
C ASP A 86 -0.33 -13.24 13.47
N LEU A 87 -0.55 -14.46 12.98
CA LEU A 87 0.33 -15.60 13.28
C LEU A 87 1.79 -15.33 12.88
N LEU A 88 2.03 -14.53 11.83
CA LEU A 88 3.39 -14.19 11.41
C LEU A 88 4.14 -13.33 12.44
N VAL A 89 3.42 -12.55 13.28
CA VAL A 89 4.02 -11.79 14.40
C VAL A 89 4.06 -12.65 15.66
N LEU A 90 3.04 -13.49 15.86
CA LEU A 90 3.00 -14.39 17.01
C LEU A 90 4.20 -15.36 17.02
N GLY A 91 4.65 -15.80 15.84
CA GLY A 91 5.88 -16.59 15.69
C GLY A 91 7.09 -15.91 16.32
N SER A 92 7.36 -14.65 15.99
CA SER A 92 8.44 -13.85 16.57
C SER A 92 8.28 -13.60 18.07
N PHE A 93 7.04 -13.50 18.57
CA PHE A 93 6.77 -13.36 20.01
C PHE A 93 7.06 -14.65 20.77
N LEU A 94 6.76 -15.81 20.18
CA LEU A 94 6.95 -17.12 20.79
C LEU A 94 8.33 -17.72 20.56
N ALA A 95 9.15 -17.12 19.69
CA ALA A 95 10.42 -17.65 19.20
C ALA A 95 11.33 -18.23 20.31
N GLU A 96 11.46 -17.52 21.43
CA GLU A 96 12.31 -17.93 22.57
C GLU A 96 11.75 -19.13 23.35
N ASP A 97 10.43 -19.33 23.29
CA ASP A 97 9.66 -20.29 24.09
C ASP A 97 8.96 -21.38 23.23
N LEU A 98 9.33 -21.55 21.95
CA LEU A 98 8.65 -22.47 21.02
C LEU A 98 8.64 -23.93 21.50
N SER A 99 9.62 -24.34 22.30
CA SER A 99 9.70 -25.68 22.89
C SER A 99 8.68 -25.90 24.01
N ASP A 100 8.14 -24.83 24.60
CA ASP A 100 7.06 -24.89 25.58
C ASP A 100 5.71 -24.98 24.85
N ALA A 101 5.27 -26.23 24.63
CA ALA A 101 3.99 -26.54 24.00
C ALA A 101 2.81 -25.90 24.74
N ARG A 102 2.88 -25.77 26.07
CA ARG A 102 1.80 -25.18 26.87
C ARG A 102 1.70 -23.68 26.61
N ARG A 103 2.81 -22.95 26.64
CA ARG A 103 2.84 -21.51 26.29
C ARG A 103 2.35 -21.27 24.87
N THR A 104 2.81 -22.07 23.92
CA THR A 104 2.41 -21.96 22.51
C THR A 104 0.90 -22.14 22.34
N VAL A 105 0.31 -23.18 22.96
CA VAL A 105 -1.14 -23.40 22.92
C VAL A 105 -1.91 -22.27 23.60
N MET A 106 -1.46 -21.81 24.77
CA MET A 106 -2.10 -20.68 25.47
C MET A 106 -2.05 -19.39 24.66
N ALA A 107 -0.94 -19.11 23.98
CA ALA A 107 -0.79 -17.91 23.17
C ALA A 107 -1.66 -17.96 21.91
N LEU A 108 -1.70 -19.10 21.20
CA LEU A 108 -2.56 -19.30 20.04
C LEU A 108 -4.04 -19.18 20.41
N THR A 109 -4.47 -19.94 21.43
CA THR A 109 -5.87 -19.91 21.88
C THR A 109 -6.25 -18.55 22.44
N GLY A 110 -5.36 -17.90 23.21
CA GLY A 110 -5.53 -16.56 23.75
C GLY A 110 -5.68 -15.50 22.66
N LEU A 111 -4.84 -15.54 21.61
CA LEU A 111 -4.92 -14.63 20.46
C LEU A 111 -6.30 -14.75 19.79
N PHE A 112 -6.65 -15.94 19.29
CA PHE A 112 -7.91 -16.12 18.56
C PHE A 112 -9.14 -15.85 19.43
N THR A 113 -9.12 -16.25 20.70
CA THR A 113 -10.23 -15.98 21.63
C THR A 113 -10.40 -14.47 21.85
N SER A 114 -9.30 -13.75 22.11
CA SER A 114 -9.34 -12.30 22.35
C SER A 114 -9.83 -11.54 21.12
N LEU A 115 -9.32 -11.87 19.93
CA LEU A 115 -9.74 -11.23 18.68
C LEU A 115 -11.22 -11.51 18.38
N CYS A 116 -11.68 -12.75 18.57
CA CYS A 116 -13.08 -13.10 18.39
C CYS A 116 -13.99 -12.35 19.38
N LEU A 117 -13.62 -12.27 20.66
CA LEU A 117 -14.38 -11.53 21.67
C LEU A 117 -14.48 -10.03 21.35
N LEU A 118 -13.36 -9.40 20.98
CA LEU A 118 -13.36 -7.98 20.62
C LEU A 118 -14.16 -7.72 19.35
N SER A 119 -14.06 -8.60 18.35
CA SER A 119 -14.84 -8.51 17.12
C SER A 119 -16.34 -8.67 17.37
N THR A 120 -16.75 -9.60 18.23
CA THR A 120 -18.17 -9.78 18.56
C THR A 120 -18.73 -8.62 19.36
N LEU A 121 -17.95 -8.00 20.26
CA LEU A 121 -18.33 -6.74 20.91
C LEU A 121 -18.61 -5.65 19.87
N GLY A 122 -17.77 -5.55 18.83
CA GLY A 122 -18.02 -4.69 17.67
C GLY A 122 -19.33 -5.03 16.96
N ALA A 123 -19.58 -6.31 16.69
CA ALA A 123 -20.77 -6.78 16.01
C ALA A 123 -22.07 -6.48 16.78
N TRP A 124 -22.05 -6.57 18.11
CA TRP A 124 -23.20 -6.30 18.98
C TRP A 124 -23.71 -4.87 18.88
N THR A 125 -22.87 -3.93 18.45
CA THR A 125 -23.27 -2.54 18.25
C THR A 125 -24.10 -2.32 16.97
N VAL A 126 -24.34 -3.36 16.16
CA VAL A 126 -25.05 -3.29 14.88
C VAL A 126 -26.44 -3.93 15.02
N SER A 127 -27.49 -3.16 14.75
CA SER A 127 -28.88 -3.65 14.81
C SER A 127 -29.18 -4.65 13.68
N SER A 128 -29.69 -5.83 14.05
CA SER A 128 -30.03 -6.93 13.14
C SER A 128 -31.17 -6.58 12.15
N GLN A 129 -32.14 -5.75 12.56
CA GLN A 129 -33.29 -5.38 11.72
C GLN A 129 -32.90 -4.59 10.45
N LYS A 130 -31.77 -3.86 10.48
CA LYS A 130 -31.31 -3.06 9.34
C LYS A 130 -30.60 -3.90 8.26
N LEU A 131 -30.19 -5.12 8.60
CA LEU A 131 -29.32 -5.98 7.80
C LEU A 131 -30.04 -6.99 6.91
N GLU A 132 -31.33 -7.26 7.17
CA GLU A 132 -32.15 -8.14 6.32
C GLU A 132 -32.39 -7.54 4.92
N VAL A 133 -32.18 -6.23 4.76
CA VAL A 133 -32.51 -5.48 3.53
C VAL A 133 -31.28 -5.24 2.63
N GLU A 134 -30.05 -5.31 3.14
CA GLU A 134 -28.85 -4.86 2.40
C GLU A 134 -27.68 -5.86 2.52
N ILE A 135 -27.56 -6.75 1.53
CA ILE A 135 -26.37 -7.61 1.37
C ILE A 135 -25.33 -6.85 0.55
N CYS A 136 -24.12 -6.76 1.07
CA CYS A 136 -22.99 -6.16 0.36
C CYS A 136 -22.73 -6.88 -0.98
N SER A 137 -22.24 -6.16 -1.99
CA SER A 137 -21.86 -6.81 -3.25
C SER A 137 -20.40 -7.28 -3.25
N ARG A 138 -20.08 -8.24 -4.12
CA ARG A 138 -18.68 -8.67 -4.37
C ARG A 138 -17.76 -7.52 -4.79
N GLY A 139 -18.31 -6.56 -5.55
CA GLY A 139 -17.63 -5.32 -5.96
C GLY A 139 -17.14 -4.51 -4.78
N GLU A 140 -17.99 -4.36 -3.77
CA GLU A 140 -17.61 -3.64 -2.56
C GLU A 140 -16.56 -4.40 -1.74
N GLY A 141 -16.59 -5.73 -1.71
CA GLY A 141 -15.55 -6.56 -1.09
C GLY A 141 -14.17 -6.34 -1.71
N LEU A 142 -14.06 -6.39 -3.05
CA LEU A 142 -12.78 -6.11 -3.72
C LEU A 142 -12.32 -4.67 -3.55
N ARG A 143 -13.24 -3.70 -3.44
CA ARG A 143 -12.87 -2.32 -3.15
C ARG A 143 -12.18 -2.19 -1.79
N TRP A 144 -12.65 -2.92 -0.78
CA TRP A 144 -12.01 -2.95 0.54
C TRP A 144 -10.64 -3.63 0.49
N LEU A 145 -10.52 -4.75 -0.22
CA LEU A 145 -9.21 -5.40 -0.40
C LEU A 145 -8.25 -4.50 -1.17
N GLY A 146 -8.67 -3.87 -2.28
CA GLY A 146 -7.84 -2.95 -3.06
C GLY A 146 -7.39 -1.74 -2.25
N ALA A 147 -8.27 -1.19 -1.41
CA ALA A 147 -7.90 -0.14 -0.45
C ALA A 147 -6.84 -0.64 0.55
N SER A 148 -7.03 -1.85 1.08
CA SER A 148 -6.10 -2.46 2.05
C SER A 148 -4.73 -2.71 1.43
N THR A 149 -4.68 -3.22 0.19
CA THR A 149 -3.45 -3.40 -0.57
C THR A 149 -2.75 -2.06 -0.79
N PHE A 150 -3.47 -1.03 -1.26
CA PHE A 150 -2.89 0.30 -1.46
C PHE A 150 -2.36 0.93 -0.17
N VAL A 151 -3.14 0.89 0.92
CA VAL A 151 -2.73 1.44 2.22
C VAL A 151 -1.53 0.68 2.78
N ALA A 152 -1.53 -0.65 2.72
CA ALA A 152 -0.37 -1.45 3.14
C ALA A 152 0.88 -1.09 2.32
N SER A 153 0.76 -1.00 0.99
CA SER A 153 1.87 -0.59 0.12
C SER A 153 2.35 0.84 0.41
N MET A 154 1.44 1.76 0.73
CA MET A 154 1.81 3.14 1.08
C MET A 154 2.63 3.20 2.37
N VAL A 155 2.19 2.47 3.41
CA VAL A 155 2.94 2.32 4.65
C VAL A 155 4.30 1.69 4.35
N MET A 156 4.35 0.64 3.53
CA MET A 156 5.59 -0.01 3.14
C MET A 156 6.61 0.94 2.49
N ILE A 157 6.17 1.85 1.61
CA ILE A 157 7.05 2.88 1.05
C ILE A 157 7.63 3.79 2.14
N ALA A 158 6.82 4.17 3.13
CA ALA A 158 7.33 4.96 4.26
C ALA A 158 8.32 4.16 5.12
N ILE A 159 8.05 2.87 5.39
CA ILE A 159 8.98 2.00 6.12
C ILE A 159 10.30 1.86 5.36
N GLY A 160 10.26 1.62 4.04
CA GLY A 160 11.49 1.53 3.23
C GLY A 160 12.27 2.86 3.19
N GLY A 161 11.56 3.99 3.25
CA GLY A 161 12.17 5.30 3.42
C GLY A 161 12.86 5.46 4.77
N LEU A 162 12.29 4.94 5.86
CA LEU A 162 12.93 4.91 7.18
C LEU A 162 14.16 4.02 7.18
N VAL A 163 14.07 2.79 6.65
CA VAL A 163 15.22 1.86 6.51
C VAL A 163 16.38 2.54 5.78
N THR A 164 16.06 3.28 4.72
CA THR A 164 17.07 4.01 3.95
C THR A 164 17.64 5.19 4.72
N SER A 165 16.80 5.97 5.41
CA SER A 165 17.23 7.13 6.19
C SER A 165 18.10 6.76 7.39
N GLU A 166 17.78 5.65 8.03
CA GLU A 166 18.50 5.11 9.19
C GLU A 166 19.67 4.21 8.79
N GLU A 167 19.92 4.06 7.49
CA GLU A 167 20.92 3.14 6.91
C GLU A 167 20.84 1.70 7.39
N ALA A 168 19.65 1.30 7.80
CA ALA A 168 19.42 -0.01 8.37
C ALA A 168 19.38 -1.12 7.32
N GLY A 169 19.53 -0.82 6.02
CA GLY A 169 19.32 -1.80 4.95
C GLY A 169 20.21 -3.06 5.02
N MET A 170 21.36 -3.00 5.70
CA MET A 170 22.29 -4.13 5.88
C MET A 170 22.44 -4.57 7.34
N ALA A 171 21.54 -4.17 8.23
CA ALA A 171 21.52 -4.60 9.62
C ALA A 171 21.30 -6.13 9.77
N VAL A 172 20.71 -6.79 8.78
CA VAL A 172 20.41 -8.23 8.70
C VAL A 172 20.98 -8.76 7.37
N PRO A 173 22.28 -9.06 7.26
CA PRO A 173 22.95 -9.32 5.97
C PRO A 173 22.77 -10.76 5.45
N ASP A 174 21.57 -11.30 5.55
CA ASP A 174 21.17 -12.59 5.00
C ASP A 174 19.70 -12.58 4.57
N TRP A 175 19.33 -13.43 3.61
CA TRP A 175 17.96 -13.63 3.16
C TRP A 175 17.85 -15.01 2.50
N PRO A 176 16.75 -15.77 2.62
CA PRO A 176 15.46 -15.44 3.25
C PRO A 176 15.43 -15.58 4.78
N ALA A 177 16.53 -16.01 5.39
CA ALA A 177 16.69 -16.11 6.83
C ALA A 177 16.92 -14.72 7.48
N SER A 178 17.00 -14.69 8.80
CA SER A 178 17.50 -13.53 9.56
C SER A 178 18.47 -14.04 10.62
N PHE A 179 19.76 -13.82 10.38
CA PHE A 179 20.87 -14.40 11.13
C PHE A 179 20.83 -15.94 11.17
N GLY A 180 20.49 -16.57 10.03
CA GLY A 180 20.36 -18.04 9.91
C GLY A 180 19.10 -18.64 10.52
N GLU A 181 18.28 -17.84 11.21
CA GLU A 181 16.97 -18.25 11.74
C GLU A 181 15.86 -18.00 10.73
N ASN A 182 14.75 -18.73 10.85
CA ASN A 182 13.56 -18.44 10.06
C ASN A 182 13.09 -17.00 10.35
N MET A 183 12.88 -16.20 9.30
CA MET A 183 12.50 -14.79 9.43
C MET A 183 11.27 -14.55 10.31
N PHE A 184 10.27 -15.45 10.32
CA PHE A 184 9.06 -15.32 11.14
C PHE A 184 9.25 -15.78 12.59
N LEU A 185 10.43 -16.30 12.93
CA LEU A 185 10.79 -16.81 14.24
C LEU A 185 12.00 -16.06 14.82
N LEU A 186 12.39 -14.92 14.26
CA LEU A 186 13.37 -14.05 14.91
C LEU A 186 12.71 -13.44 16.17
N PRO A 187 13.29 -13.61 17.37
CA PRO A 187 12.74 -13.04 18.60
C PRO A 187 12.53 -11.53 18.53
N LEU A 188 11.36 -11.05 18.99
CA LEU A 188 11.08 -9.61 19.09
C LEU A 188 12.09 -8.87 19.97
N SER A 189 12.68 -9.54 20.97
CA SER A 189 13.73 -9.02 21.85
C SER A 189 15.00 -8.62 21.08
N ARG A 190 15.29 -9.27 19.94
CA ARG A 190 16.45 -9.01 19.09
C ARG A 190 16.21 -7.91 18.05
N MET A 191 14.96 -7.53 17.81
CA MET A 191 14.60 -6.46 16.88
C MET A 191 14.83 -5.09 17.52
N THR A 192 16.09 -4.69 17.67
CA THR A 192 16.51 -3.41 18.27
C THR A 192 17.34 -2.58 17.28
N GLY A 193 17.33 -1.26 17.43
CA GLY A 193 18.11 -0.34 16.58
C GLY A 193 17.87 -0.55 15.07
N GLY A 194 18.95 -0.63 14.28
CA GLY A 194 18.90 -0.90 12.84
C GLY A 194 18.20 -2.22 12.48
N ILE A 195 18.36 -3.27 13.30
CA ILE A 195 17.72 -4.58 13.08
C ILE A 195 16.20 -4.44 13.10
N TYR A 196 15.66 -3.58 13.98
CA TYR A 196 14.22 -3.31 14.00
C TYR A 196 13.74 -2.77 12.65
N TYR A 197 14.38 -1.71 12.13
CA TYR A 197 13.96 -1.08 10.89
C TYR A 197 13.98 -2.07 9.72
N GLU A 198 15.07 -2.80 9.55
CA GLU A 198 15.21 -3.72 8.42
C GLU A 198 14.31 -4.94 8.55
N HIS A 199 14.32 -5.61 9.71
CA HIS A 199 13.56 -6.84 9.87
C HIS A 199 12.05 -6.55 9.88
N ALA A 200 11.61 -5.46 10.53
CA ALA A 200 10.20 -5.06 10.48
C ALA A 200 9.77 -4.68 9.06
N HIS A 201 10.66 -4.07 8.25
CA HIS A 201 10.41 -3.84 6.83
C HIS A 201 10.17 -5.15 6.07
N ARG A 202 11.00 -6.18 6.27
CA ARG A 202 10.84 -7.49 5.64
C ARG A 202 9.53 -8.19 6.04
N LEU A 203 9.19 -8.17 7.33
CA LEU A 203 7.93 -8.73 7.84
C LEU A 203 6.72 -7.99 7.24
N TYR A 204 6.77 -6.66 7.20
CA TYR A 204 5.72 -5.85 6.58
C TYR A 204 5.64 -6.09 5.05
N GLY A 205 6.77 -6.43 4.40
CA GLY A 205 6.82 -6.87 2.99
C GLY A 205 6.10 -8.17 2.74
N THR A 206 6.25 -9.12 3.66
CA THR A 206 5.46 -10.34 3.62
C THR A 206 3.97 -10.03 3.75
N LEU A 207 3.57 -9.14 4.66
CA LEU A 207 2.18 -8.69 4.77
C LEU A 207 1.67 -8.09 3.46
N VAL A 208 2.40 -7.16 2.84
CA VAL A 208 2.03 -6.56 1.54
C VAL A 208 1.90 -7.63 0.46
N GLY A 209 2.84 -8.59 0.39
CA GLY A 209 2.79 -9.72 -0.52
C GLY A 209 1.52 -10.58 -0.33
N LEU A 210 1.19 -10.93 0.91
CA LEU A 210 0.02 -11.74 1.24
C LEU A 210 -1.30 -11.01 0.98
N VAL A 211 -1.38 -9.71 1.28
CA VAL A 211 -2.56 -8.87 1.00
C VAL A 211 -2.75 -8.73 -0.52
N THR A 212 -1.66 -8.57 -1.28
CA THR A 212 -1.68 -8.50 -2.75
C THR A 212 -2.10 -9.84 -3.37
N LEU A 213 -1.56 -10.95 -2.86
CA LEU A 213 -1.95 -12.30 -3.27
C LEU A 213 -3.44 -12.56 -2.97
N SER A 214 -3.89 -12.18 -1.76
CA SER A 214 -5.29 -12.29 -1.35
C SER A 214 -6.22 -11.50 -2.27
N PHE A 215 -5.84 -10.27 -2.64
CA PHE A 215 -6.55 -9.47 -3.62
C PHE A 215 -6.58 -10.18 -4.99
N GLY A 216 -5.43 -10.66 -5.48
CA GLY A 216 -5.32 -11.40 -6.73
C GLY A 216 -6.27 -12.60 -6.76
N VAL A 217 -6.19 -13.49 -5.77
CA VAL A 217 -7.06 -14.66 -5.63
C VAL A 217 -8.54 -14.26 -5.62
N CYS A 218 -8.93 -13.25 -4.82
CA CYS A 218 -10.32 -12.79 -4.74
C CYS A 218 -10.82 -12.20 -6.06
N VAL A 219 -9.97 -11.52 -6.84
CA VAL A 219 -10.33 -11.01 -8.17
C VAL A 219 -10.76 -12.16 -9.09
N PHE A 220 -10.08 -13.31 -9.03
CA PHE A 220 -10.45 -14.51 -9.78
C PHE A 220 -11.68 -15.22 -9.20
N LEU A 221 -11.69 -15.49 -7.88
CA LEU A 221 -12.80 -16.18 -7.21
C LEU A 221 -14.12 -15.44 -7.40
N PHE A 222 -14.09 -14.11 -7.34
CA PHE A 222 -15.31 -13.31 -7.44
C PHE A 222 -15.73 -13.06 -8.89
N ARG A 223 -15.04 -13.65 -9.88
CA ARG A 223 -15.34 -13.57 -11.32
C ARG A 223 -15.29 -12.14 -11.89
N SER A 224 -14.23 -11.42 -11.55
CA SER A 224 -14.04 -10.02 -11.97
C SER A 224 -13.74 -9.86 -13.47
N PRO A 225 -13.92 -8.64 -14.03
CA PRO A 225 -13.60 -8.34 -15.42
C PRO A 225 -12.15 -8.68 -15.81
N LYS A 226 -11.93 -9.02 -17.09
CA LYS A 226 -10.63 -9.46 -17.63
C LYS A 226 -9.48 -8.49 -17.32
N ASN A 227 -9.70 -7.19 -17.51
CA ASN A 227 -8.64 -6.18 -17.29
C ASN A 227 -8.21 -6.12 -15.82
N LEU A 228 -9.15 -6.26 -14.88
CA LEU A 228 -8.82 -6.30 -13.46
C LEU A 228 -8.03 -7.56 -13.10
N ARG A 229 -8.40 -8.71 -13.68
CA ARG A 229 -7.65 -9.97 -13.52
C ARG A 229 -6.20 -9.85 -14.02
N ILE A 230 -5.99 -9.27 -15.20
CA ILE A 230 -4.64 -9.09 -15.78
C ILE A 230 -3.78 -8.19 -14.89
N LEU A 231 -4.30 -7.03 -14.48
CA LEU A 231 -3.54 -6.10 -13.63
C LEU A 231 -3.30 -6.66 -12.23
N ALA A 232 -4.25 -7.44 -11.68
CA ALA A 232 -4.06 -8.11 -10.40
C ALA A 232 -2.98 -9.19 -10.50
N SER A 233 -2.95 -9.97 -11.60
CA SER A 233 -1.85 -10.91 -11.86
C SER A 233 -0.50 -10.21 -12.01
N LEU A 234 -0.47 -9.07 -12.71
CA LEU A 234 0.74 -8.26 -12.82
C LEU A 234 1.22 -7.78 -11.45
N ALA A 235 0.32 -7.31 -10.58
CA ALA A 235 0.68 -6.90 -9.23
C ALA A 235 1.22 -8.05 -8.38
N VAL A 236 0.65 -9.25 -8.49
CA VAL A 236 1.17 -10.45 -7.80
C VAL A 236 2.57 -10.82 -8.31
N ILE A 237 2.80 -10.77 -9.62
CA ILE A 237 4.14 -11.04 -10.19
C ILE A 237 5.13 -9.97 -9.72
N GLN A 238 4.74 -8.69 -9.77
CA GLN A 238 5.60 -7.58 -9.38
C GLN A 238 5.95 -7.59 -7.90
N VAL A 239 5.02 -7.94 -7.00
CA VAL A 239 5.34 -8.02 -5.56
C VAL A 239 6.27 -9.19 -5.22
N ILE A 240 6.17 -10.31 -5.95
CA ILE A 240 7.14 -11.41 -5.83
C ILE A 240 8.51 -10.95 -6.30
N PHE A 241 8.55 -10.27 -7.45
CA PHE A 241 9.78 -9.71 -8.00
C PHE A 241 10.43 -8.70 -7.03
N GLN A 242 9.63 -7.83 -6.39
CA GLN A 242 10.07 -6.93 -5.32
C GLN A 242 10.73 -7.66 -4.16
N GLY A 243 10.14 -8.77 -3.68
CA GLY A 243 10.72 -9.60 -2.63
C GLY A 243 12.08 -10.20 -3.03
N ILE A 244 12.21 -10.64 -4.28
CA ILE A 244 13.47 -11.18 -4.82
C ILE A 244 14.53 -10.08 -4.94
N LEU A 245 14.18 -8.88 -5.44
CA LEU A 245 15.10 -7.74 -5.50
C LEU A 245 15.57 -7.29 -4.11
N GLY A 246 14.63 -7.20 -3.16
CA GLY A 246 14.89 -6.82 -1.78
C GLY A 246 15.76 -7.85 -1.05
N GLY A 247 15.54 -9.15 -1.29
CA GLY A 247 16.38 -10.22 -0.77
C GLY A 247 17.75 -10.27 -1.42
N GLY A 248 17.83 -10.09 -2.75
CA GLY A 248 19.09 -10.10 -3.48
C GLY A 248 20.03 -8.97 -3.06
N ARG A 249 19.53 -7.75 -2.82
CA ARG A 249 20.42 -6.64 -2.42
C ARG A 249 21.16 -6.89 -1.10
N VAL A 250 20.54 -7.59 -0.15
CA VAL A 250 21.15 -7.84 1.18
C VAL A 250 22.11 -9.03 1.19
N THR A 251 22.06 -9.89 0.18
CA THR A 251 22.99 -11.03 0.04
C THR A 251 24.26 -10.65 -0.71
N GLU A 252 24.23 -9.55 -1.47
CA GLU A 252 25.36 -9.03 -2.25
C GLU A 252 26.35 -8.23 -1.40
N VAL A 253 26.96 -8.92 -0.41
CA VAL A 253 27.95 -8.38 0.53
C VAL A 253 29.37 -8.63 0.02
N GLU A 254 30.19 -7.58 -0.05
CA GLU A 254 31.60 -7.69 -0.42
C GLU A 254 32.49 -7.98 0.81
N SER A 255 32.23 -7.32 1.93
CA SER A 255 32.86 -7.65 3.22
C SER A 255 31.98 -7.23 4.39
N ALA A 256 32.09 -7.94 5.52
CA ALA A 256 31.40 -7.60 6.76
C ALA A 256 32.39 -7.66 7.93
N ILE A 257 32.44 -6.58 8.71
CA ILE A 257 33.20 -6.50 9.95
C ILE A 257 32.26 -6.91 11.07
N VAL A 258 32.61 -7.97 11.79
CA VAL A 258 31.85 -8.47 12.94
C VAL A 258 32.64 -8.16 14.21
N VAL A 259 32.05 -7.39 15.12
CA VAL A 259 32.61 -7.06 16.44
C VAL A 259 31.70 -7.69 17.49
N GLU A 260 32.27 -8.49 18.40
CA GLU A 260 31.54 -9.16 19.48
C GLU A 260 30.33 -10.00 19.00
N GLY A 261 30.44 -10.60 17.80
CA GLY A 261 29.37 -11.40 17.21
C GLY A 261 28.24 -10.58 16.57
N GLN A 262 28.35 -9.25 16.54
CA GLN A 262 27.44 -8.35 15.85
C GLN A 262 28.10 -7.74 14.61
N VAL A 263 27.32 -7.60 13.54
CA VAL A 263 27.78 -6.97 12.31
C VAL A 263 27.93 -5.47 12.57
N ALA A 264 29.17 -5.00 12.64
CA ALA A 264 29.51 -3.61 12.95
C ALA A 264 29.52 -2.73 11.69
N GLN A 265 29.97 -3.28 10.56
CA GLN A 265 30.00 -2.58 9.29
C GLN A 265 29.88 -3.56 8.12
N VAL A 266 29.08 -3.22 7.11
CA VAL A 266 28.94 -4.00 5.88
C VAL A 266 29.34 -3.14 4.69
N GLN A 267 30.22 -3.66 3.86
CA GLN A 267 30.54 -3.10 2.56
C GLN A 267 29.75 -3.84 1.49
N GLU A 268 28.85 -3.12 0.84
CA GLU A 268 28.00 -3.65 -0.24
C GLU A 268 28.72 -3.57 -1.60
N SER A 269 28.38 -4.52 -2.49
CA SER A 269 28.88 -4.52 -3.86
C SER A 269 28.19 -3.47 -4.75
N GLY A 270 28.78 -3.16 -5.91
CA GLY A 270 28.14 -2.31 -6.91
C GLY A 270 26.80 -2.87 -7.45
N LEU A 271 26.65 -4.20 -7.44
CA LEU A 271 25.38 -4.85 -7.79
C LEU A 271 24.32 -4.63 -6.71
N SER A 272 24.66 -4.76 -5.42
CA SER A 272 23.76 -4.43 -4.32
C SER A 272 23.23 -3.00 -4.43
N LEU A 273 24.11 -2.07 -4.78
CA LEU A 273 23.77 -0.67 -4.94
C LEU A 273 22.79 -0.42 -6.12
N ALA A 274 23.02 -1.09 -7.25
CA ALA A 274 22.09 -1.05 -8.38
C ALA A 274 20.73 -1.66 -8.03
N LEU A 275 20.72 -2.80 -7.34
CA LEU A 275 19.49 -3.46 -6.86
C LEU A 275 18.74 -2.56 -5.88
N ARG A 276 19.44 -1.85 -4.99
CA ARG A 276 18.84 -0.89 -4.04
C ARG A 276 18.10 0.23 -4.76
N VAL A 277 18.71 0.86 -5.77
CA VAL A 277 18.06 1.89 -6.60
C VAL A 277 16.85 1.31 -7.31
N PHE A 278 17.02 0.18 -7.99
CA PHE A 278 15.96 -0.42 -8.80
C PHE A 278 14.78 -0.91 -7.95
N HIS A 279 15.05 -1.57 -6.83
CA HIS A 279 14.06 -1.99 -5.84
C HIS A 279 13.24 -0.81 -5.32
N GLY A 280 13.91 0.29 -4.92
CA GLY A 280 13.26 1.50 -4.42
C GLY A 280 12.38 2.20 -5.46
N VAL A 281 12.82 2.26 -6.73
CA VAL A 281 12.03 2.84 -7.83
C VAL A 281 10.83 1.96 -8.17
N ASP A 282 11.04 0.64 -8.34
CA ASP A 282 9.97 -0.30 -8.68
C ASP A 282 8.92 -0.45 -7.57
N GLY A 283 9.31 -0.31 -6.29
CA GLY A 283 8.37 -0.30 -5.17
C GLY A 283 7.35 0.85 -5.29
N GLN A 284 7.77 2.03 -5.75
CA GLN A 284 6.86 3.17 -5.94
C GLN A 284 5.98 3.00 -7.19
N LEU A 285 6.49 2.34 -8.24
CA LEU A 285 5.65 1.93 -9.39
C LEU A 285 4.60 0.90 -8.97
N PHE A 286 4.96 -0.04 -8.09
CA PHE A 286 4.03 -0.99 -7.50
C PHE A 286 2.94 -0.28 -6.68
N LEU A 287 3.30 0.74 -5.88
CA LEU A 287 2.30 1.58 -5.20
C LEU A 287 1.31 2.21 -6.19
N ALA A 288 1.80 2.80 -7.28
CA ALA A 288 0.95 3.38 -8.32
C ALA A 288 0.02 2.32 -8.96
N LEU A 289 0.51 1.10 -9.22
CA LEU A 289 -0.29 -0.02 -9.71
C LEU A 289 -1.40 -0.41 -8.73
N THR A 290 -1.10 -0.51 -7.43
CA THR A 290 -2.13 -0.84 -6.42
C THR A 290 -3.21 0.23 -6.31
N ALA A 291 -2.86 1.51 -6.51
CA ALA A 291 -3.84 2.59 -6.59
C ALA A 291 -4.75 2.47 -7.82
N VAL A 292 -4.19 2.06 -8.97
CA VAL A 292 -4.99 1.77 -10.17
C VAL A 292 -5.95 0.60 -9.91
N LEU A 293 -5.50 -0.48 -9.29
CA LEU A 293 -6.37 -1.60 -8.90
C LEU A 293 -7.51 -1.16 -7.97
N TRP A 294 -7.20 -0.28 -7.01
CA TRP A 294 -8.21 0.30 -6.14
C TRP A 294 -9.19 1.22 -6.90
N LEU A 295 -8.70 2.04 -7.83
CA LEU A 295 -9.54 2.85 -8.70
C LEU A 295 -10.50 1.97 -9.52
N LEU A 296 -10.00 0.92 -10.17
CA LEU A 296 -10.80 0.01 -11.00
C LEU A 296 -11.89 -0.73 -10.21
N THR A 297 -11.71 -0.92 -8.91
CA THR A 297 -12.72 -1.51 -8.00
C THR A 297 -13.61 -0.44 -7.33
N SER A 298 -13.30 0.85 -7.48
CA SER A 298 -14.03 1.95 -6.85
C SER A 298 -15.39 2.22 -7.49
N LYS A 299 -16.33 2.79 -6.72
CA LYS A 299 -17.62 3.25 -7.26
C LYS A 299 -17.45 4.37 -8.27
N VAL A 300 -16.42 5.20 -8.13
CA VAL A 300 -16.15 6.36 -8.99
C VAL A 300 -15.80 5.94 -10.41
N TRP A 301 -14.94 4.93 -10.56
CA TRP A 301 -14.59 4.38 -11.88
C TRP A 301 -15.75 3.64 -12.54
N ASN A 302 -16.57 2.99 -11.71
CA ASN A 302 -17.56 2.04 -12.16
C ASN A 302 -18.94 2.69 -12.44
N ASN A 303 -19.17 3.93 -12.06
CA ASN A 303 -20.42 4.63 -12.33
C ASN A 303 -20.27 5.58 -13.54
N PRO A 304 -21.37 5.92 -14.24
CA PRO A 304 -21.36 6.98 -15.25
C PRO A 304 -20.82 8.28 -14.67
N VAL A 305 -19.90 8.89 -15.41
CA VAL A 305 -19.32 10.20 -15.07
C VAL A 305 -19.54 11.11 -16.26
N GLU A 306 -20.09 12.28 -15.99
CA GLU A 306 -20.25 13.32 -17.01
C GLU A 306 -18.90 13.94 -17.36
N GLY A 307 -18.75 14.31 -18.63
CA GLY A 307 -17.53 14.93 -19.16
C GLY A 307 -16.87 14.09 -20.25
N HIS A 308 -15.96 14.73 -20.97
CA HIS A 308 -15.21 14.11 -22.07
C HIS A 308 -13.72 14.33 -21.86
N ILE A 309 -12.92 13.28 -21.98
CA ILE A 309 -11.46 13.35 -21.92
C ILE A 309 -10.93 13.23 -23.34
N PRO A 310 -10.37 14.31 -23.91
CA PRO A 310 -9.77 14.27 -25.25
C PRO A 310 -8.62 13.27 -25.35
N ARG A 311 -8.44 12.65 -26.52
CA ARG A 311 -7.41 11.60 -26.71
C ARG A 311 -5.97 12.08 -26.49
N ASN A 312 -5.68 13.35 -26.76
CA ASN A 312 -4.35 13.95 -26.53
C ASN A 312 -3.97 14.03 -25.04
N GLU A 313 -4.93 13.91 -24.12
CA GLU A 313 -4.66 13.79 -22.69
C GLU A 313 -3.83 12.55 -22.35
N ARG A 314 -3.87 11.51 -23.18
CA ARG A 314 -3.01 10.31 -23.05
C ARG A 314 -1.54 10.68 -23.09
N PHE A 315 -1.17 11.52 -24.06
CA PHE A 315 0.21 11.96 -24.24
C PHE A 315 0.69 12.73 -23.02
N TRP A 316 -0.10 13.69 -22.53
CA TRP A 316 0.27 14.50 -21.36
C TRP A 316 0.33 13.71 -20.06
N SER A 317 -0.65 12.81 -19.81
CA SER A 317 -0.61 11.92 -18.65
C SER A 317 0.59 10.97 -18.70
N PHE A 318 0.92 10.43 -19.88
CA PHE A 318 2.09 9.55 -20.05
C PHE A 318 3.40 10.33 -19.86
N LEU A 319 3.53 11.51 -20.46
CA LEU A 319 4.71 12.36 -20.33
C LEU A 319 4.94 12.75 -18.86
N LEU A 320 3.86 13.04 -18.12
CA LEU A 320 3.93 13.31 -16.68
C LEU A 320 4.41 12.08 -15.90
N LEU A 321 3.82 10.91 -16.16
CA LEU A 321 4.22 9.67 -15.50
C LEU A 321 5.70 9.36 -15.77
N ALA A 322 6.15 9.48 -17.03
CA ALA A 322 7.54 9.31 -17.41
C ALA A 322 8.46 10.33 -16.72
N GLY A 323 8.09 11.61 -16.70
CA GLY A 323 8.86 12.67 -16.05
C GLY A 323 9.01 12.45 -14.54
N LEU A 324 7.93 12.05 -13.86
CA LEU A 324 7.97 11.71 -12.43
C LEU A 324 8.82 10.46 -12.15
N THR A 325 8.72 9.43 -12.99
CA THR A 325 9.59 8.24 -12.89
C THR A 325 11.06 8.64 -13.08
N SER A 326 11.38 9.50 -14.05
CA SER A 326 12.74 10.02 -14.22
C SER A 326 13.23 10.79 -12.99
N GLN A 327 12.38 11.64 -12.39
CA GLN A 327 12.73 12.36 -11.16
C GLN A 327 12.94 11.43 -9.97
N LEU A 328 12.12 10.39 -9.85
CA LEU A 328 12.31 9.36 -8.85
C LEU A 328 13.67 8.66 -9.02
N THR A 329 14.02 8.27 -10.25
CA THR A 329 15.32 7.67 -10.54
C THR A 329 16.47 8.63 -10.22
N LEU A 330 16.39 9.91 -10.62
CA LEU A 330 17.42 10.91 -10.30
C LEU A 330 17.58 11.13 -8.80
N GLY A 331 16.47 11.18 -8.05
CA GLY A 331 16.49 11.27 -6.59
C GLY A 331 17.14 10.03 -5.95
N ALA A 332 16.82 8.82 -6.44
CA ALA A 332 17.43 7.58 -5.97
C ALA A 332 18.93 7.52 -6.30
N LEU A 333 19.34 7.94 -7.50
CA LEU A 333 20.76 8.04 -7.88
C LEU A 333 21.51 9.04 -7.01
N SER A 334 20.89 10.19 -6.71
CA SER A 334 21.46 11.20 -5.81
C SER A 334 21.65 10.68 -4.38
N ARG A 335 20.69 9.87 -3.91
CA ARG A 335 20.68 9.34 -2.55
C ARG A 335 21.62 8.15 -2.35
N HIS A 336 21.77 7.32 -3.38
CA HIS A 336 22.49 6.05 -3.23
C HIS A 336 23.84 6.02 -3.96
N ILE A 337 23.97 6.64 -5.13
CA ILE A 337 25.17 6.51 -5.98
C ILE A 337 26.14 7.66 -5.78
N SER A 338 25.71 8.88 -6.10
CA SER A 338 26.56 10.08 -6.02
C SER A 338 25.70 11.34 -5.93
N ARG A 339 26.14 12.33 -5.15
CA ARG A 339 25.50 13.66 -5.11
C ARG A 339 25.62 14.43 -6.42
N ASP A 340 26.42 14.01 -7.38
CA ASP A 340 26.48 14.63 -8.71
C ASP A 340 25.11 14.64 -9.42
N TRP A 341 24.25 13.68 -9.09
CA TRP A 341 22.87 13.59 -9.57
C TRP A 341 21.92 14.60 -8.91
N MET A 342 22.35 15.31 -7.86
CA MET A 342 21.54 16.31 -7.15
C MET A 342 21.18 17.49 -8.05
N ILE A 343 22.14 18.04 -8.81
CA ILE A 343 21.87 19.18 -9.70
C ILE A 343 20.88 18.77 -10.81
N PRO A 344 21.09 17.65 -11.54
CA PRO A 344 20.08 17.11 -12.46
C PRO A 344 18.71 16.89 -11.83
N HIS A 345 18.66 16.40 -10.58
CA HIS A 345 17.42 16.21 -9.85
C HIS A 345 16.71 17.54 -9.56
N ILE A 346 17.41 18.57 -9.04
CA ILE A 346 16.83 19.88 -8.75
C ILE A 346 16.34 20.56 -10.04
N VAL A 347 17.19 20.62 -11.07
CA VAL A 347 16.83 21.25 -12.35
C VAL A 347 15.66 20.52 -12.99
N GLY A 348 15.73 19.19 -13.04
CA GLY A 348 14.66 18.38 -13.59
C GLY A 348 13.37 18.44 -12.77
N ALA A 349 13.44 18.65 -11.44
CA ALA A 349 12.27 18.84 -10.60
C ALA A 349 11.50 20.11 -10.99
N PHE A 350 12.18 21.21 -11.35
CA PHE A 350 11.51 22.41 -11.87
C PHE A 350 10.86 22.19 -13.24
N VAL A 351 11.50 21.41 -14.12
CA VAL A 351 10.91 21.03 -15.42
C VAL A 351 9.65 20.20 -15.21
N VAL A 352 9.72 19.18 -14.35
CA VAL A 352 8.57 18.32 -14.04
C VAL A 352 7.49 19.07 -13.27
N LEU A 353 7.84 20.04 -12.42
CA LEU A 353 6.87 20.91 -11.76
C LEU A 353 6.08 21.74 -12.77
N GLY A 354 6.75 22.31 -13.79
CA GLY A 354 6.08 22.99 -14.90
C GLY A 354 5.10 22.08 -15.63
N LEU A 355 5.51 20.83 -15.90
CA LEU A 355 4.66 19.81 -16.49
C LEU A 355 3.47 19.43 -15.59
N VAL A 356 3.68 19.30 -14.27
CA VAL A 356 2.61 19.05 -13.30
C VAL A 356 1.57 20.15 -13.34
N PHE A 357 1.99 21.42 -13.29
CA PHE A 357 1.05 22.54 -13.34
C PHE A 357 0.31 22.63 -14.67
N LEU A 358 1.01 22.35 -15.78
CA LEU A 358 0.36 22.23 -17.09
C LEU A 358 -0.73 21.15 -17.07
N VAL A 359 -0.43 19.93 -16.64
CA VAL A 359 -1.41 18.83 -16.58
C VAL A 359 -2.54 19.14 -15.59
N SER A 360 -2.24 19.78 -14.47
CA SER A 360 -3.25 20.21 -13.48
C SER A 360 -4.23 21.24 -14.06
N ALA A 361 -3.72 22.21 -14.81
CA ALA A 361 -4.53 23.20 -15.52
C ALA A 361 -5.38 22.54 -16.61
N ARG A 362 -4.82 21.59 -17.37
CA ARG A 362 -5.56 20.80 -18.37
C ARG A 362 -6.70 19.99 -17.75
N CYS A 363 -6.48 19.37 -16.59
CA CYS A 363 -7.52 18.66 -15.85
C CYS A 363 -8.66 19.58 -15.40
N SER A 364 -8.43 20.89 -15.31
CA SER A 364 -9.39 21.89 -14.85
C SER A 364 -10.15 22.58 -16.00
N GLN A 365 -9.94 22.15 -17.25
CA GLN A 365 -10.67 22.68 -18.40
C GLN A 365 -12.17 22.34 -18.34
N ALA A 366 -12.99 23.22 -18.92
CA ALA A 366 -14.43 23.01 -19.00
C ALA A 366 -14.77 21.69 -19.71
N GLY A 367 -15.73 20.93 -19.17
CA GLY A 367 -16.16 19.64 -19.70
C GLY A 367 -15.33 18.44 -19.25
N MET A 368 -14.29 18.62 -18.42
CA MET A 368 -13.54 17.52 -17.82
C MET A 368 -14.35 16.78 -16.74
N PRO A 369 -14.23 15.45 -16.62
CA PRO A 369 -14.89 14.69 -15.56
C PRO A 369 -14.45 15.13 -14.15
N ALA A 370 -15.41 15.33 -13.25
CA ALA A 370 -15.15 15.81 -11.88
C ALA A 370 -14.09 15.00 -11.10
N PRO A 371 -14.02 13.65 -11.20
CA PRO A 371 -12.94 12.88 -10.58
C PRO A 371 -11.55 13.23 -11.13
N ARG A 372 -11.42 13.46 -12.45
CA ARG A 372 -10.16 13.87 -13.09
C ARG A 372 -9.74 15.27 -12.62
N VAL A 373 -10.69 16.20 -12.54
CA VAL A 373 -10.45 17.56 -12.01
C VAL A 373 -9.88 17.48 -10.59
N LYS A 374 -10.51 16.70 -9.71
CA LYS A 374 -10.05 16.51 -8.32
C LYS A 374 -8.63 15.96 -8.24
N ILE A 375 -8.30 14.97 -9.06
CA ILE A 375 -6.93 14.41 -9.13
C ILE A 375 -5.94 15.48 -9.59
N GLY A 376 -6.29 16.27 -10.62
CA GLY A 376 -5.45 17.38 -11.10
C GLY A 376 -5.20 18.46 -10.05
N VAL A 377 -6.21 18.85 -9.27
CA VAL A 377 -6.05 19.81 -8.16
C VAL A 377 -5.10 19.27 -7.10
N TRP A 378 -5.32 18.03 -6.65
CA TRP A 378 -4.44 17.39 -5.66
C TRP A 378 -3.01 17.20 -6.18
N LEU A 379 -2.84 16.90 -7.46
CA LEU A 379 -1.52 16.80 -8.09
C LEU A 379 -0.75 18.13 -7.96
N GLY A 380 -1.38 19.26 -8.29
CA GLY A 380 -0.76 20.58 -8.17
C GLY A 380 -0.42 20.95 -6.72
N VAL A 381 -1.36 20.72 -5.78
CA VAL A 381 -1.15 21.00 -4.34
C VAL A 381 0.00 20.17 -3.78
N ILE A 382 -0.01 18.85 -4.03
CA ILE A 382 1.02 17.95 -3.51
C ILE A 382 2.39 18.27 -4.14
N ALA A 383 2.44 18.67 -5.41
CA ALA A 383 3.71 19.03 -6.04
C ALA A 383 4.35 20.29 -5.44
N ALA A 384 3.53 21.28 -5.06
CA ALA A 384 4.02 22.45 -4.34
C ALA A 384 4.62 22.08 -2.97
N VAL A 385 3.95 21.18 -2.24
CA VAL A 385 4.47 20.64 -0.97
C VAL A 385 5.74 19.84 -1.20
N GLN A 386 5.80 19.00 -2.25
CA GLN A 386 6.95 18.15 -2.56
C GLN A 386 8.23 18.96 -2.81
N VAL A 387 8.14 20.07 -3.54
CA VAL A 387 9.30 20.92 -3.82
C VAL A 387 9.77 21.63 -2.56
N THR A 388 8.83 22.14 -1.75
CA THR A 388 9.15 22.74 -0.44
C THR A 388 9.86 21.73 0.46
N LEU A 389 9.30 20.51 0.53
CA LEU A 389 9.86 19.40 1.30
C LEU A 389 11.22 18.94 0.75
N GLY A 390 11.45 19.04 -0.56
CA GLY A 390 12.74 18.74 -1.18
C GLY A 390 13.84 19.73 -0.78
N PHE A 391 13.54 21.02 -0.76
CA PHE A 391 14.48 22.03 -0.24
C PHE A 391 14.75 21.86 1.25
N TYR A 392 13.73 21.52 2.03
CA TYR A 392 13.93 21.23 3.45
C TYR A 392 14.77 19.96 3.66
N ALA A 393 14.50 18.89 2.91
CA ALA A 393 15.32 17.68 2.93
C ALA A 393 16.78 17.99 2.56
N LEU A 394 17.04 18.83 1.55
CA LEU A 394 18.39 19.26 1.20
C LEU A 394 19.06 20.05 2.33
N ALA A 395 18.30 20.93 3.01
CA ALA A 395 18.82 21.73 4.11
C ALA A 395 19.22 20.87 5.33
N VAL A 396 18.45 19.82 5.63
CA VAL A 396 18.73 18.94 6.78
C VAL A 396 19.77 17.87 6.46
N THR A 397 19.75 17.28 5.25
CA THR A 397 20.67 16.20 4.86
C THR A 397 22.05 16.70 4.40
N GLY A 398 22.15 17.97 4.00
CA GLY A 398 23.40 18.58 3.54
C GLY A 398 23.83 18.16 2.12
N SER A 399 25.05 18.54 1.74
CA SER A 399 25.56 18.40 0.36
C SER A 399 26.42 17.15 0.11
N THR A 400 26.75 16.36 1.13
CA THR A 400 27.53 15.12 0.99
C THR A 400 26.63 13.89 1.00
N VAL A 401 27.05 12.79 0.35
CA VAL A 401 26.48 11.47 0.67
C VAL A 401 26.95 11.15 2.08
N ARG A 402 26.03 10.88 2.99
CA ARG A 402 26.37 10.50 4.37
C ARG A 402 26.13 9.01 4.54
N VAL A 403 26.82 8.48 5.54
CA VAL A 403 26.53 7.20 6.16
C VAL A 403 25.23 7.47 6.97
N ALA A 404 25.13 7.41 8.29
CA ALA A 404 23.80 7.54 8.94
C ALA A 404 23.17 8.97 8.89
N SER A 405 21.84 9.06 9.02
CA SER A 405 21.19 10.33 9.36
C SER A 405 21.69 10.85 10.71
N SER A 406 21.77 12.17 10.87
CA SER A 406 22.23 12.83 12.09
C SER A 406 21.16 12.94 13.18
N GLY A 407 19.93 12.49 12.89
CA GLY A 407 18.82 12.49 13.85
C GLY A 407 17.46 12.18 13.22
N ILE A 408 16.46 11.98 14.08
CA ILE A 408 15.09 11.59 13.70
C ILE A 408 14.44 12.59 12.73
N GLU A 409 14.71 13.89 12.88
CA GLU A 409 14.17 14.93 11.98
C GLU A 409 14.62 14.70 10.53
N GLU A 410 15.92 14.47 10.31
CA GLU A 410 16.48 14.20 9.00
C GLU A 410 15.85 12.96 8.38
N ALA A 411 15.71 11.89 9.17
CA ALA A 411 15.12 10.66 8.71
C ALA A 411 13.66 10.83 8.30
N LEU A 412 12.85 11.48 9.15
CA LEU A 412 11.44 11.73 8.89
C LEU A 412 11.22 12.64 7.68
N VAL A 413 12.00 13.71 7.51
CA VAL A 413 11.89 14.64 6.38
C VAL A 413 12.27 13.96 5.07
N ALA A 414 13.37 13.19 5.05
CA ALA A 414 13.80 12.44 3.87
C ALA A 414 12.79 11.35 3.50
N THR A 415 12.25 10.62 4.48
CA THR A 415 11.17 9.65 4.28
C THR A 415 9.91 10.32 3.74
N ALA A 416 9.51 11.46 4.32
CA ALA A 416 8.33 12.20 3.88
C ALA A 416 8.49 12.69 2.42
N HIS A 417 9.67 13.21 2.06
CA HIS A 417 9.97 13.63 0.69
C HIS A 417 9.84 12.47 -0.30
N GLN A 418 10.37 11.30 0.05
CA GLN A 418 10.24 10.10 -0.76
C GLN A 418 8.78 9.64 -0.89
N SER A 419 8.07 9.49 0.24
CA SER A 419 6.68 9.01 0.27
C SER A 419 5.73 9.94 -0.50
N LEU A 420 5.91 11.25 -0.37
CA LEU A 420 5.08 12.23 -1.09
C LEU A 420 5.39 12.25 -2.60
N GLY A 421 6.65 12.01 -3.00
CA GLY A 421 7.01 11.75 -4.39
C GLY A 421 6.29 10.52 -4.97
N ALA A 422 6.19 9.43 -4.19
CA ALA A 422 5.46 8.24 -4.58
C ALA A 422 3.94 8.49 -4.76
N ILE A 423 3.37 9.41 -3.97
CA ILE A 423 1.97 9.85 -4.11
C ILE A 423 1.77 10.62 -5.42
N LEU A 424 2.70 11.50 -5.82
CA LEU A 424 2.63 12.19 -7.12
C LEU A 424 2.64 11.19 -8.29
N LEU A 425 3.53 10.21 -8.24
CA LEU A 425 3.60 9.14 -9.23
C LEU A 425 2.27 8.36 -9.31
N THR A 426 1.68 8.08 -8.15
CA THR A 426 0.36 7.45 -8.03
C THR A 426 -0.72 8.29 -8.72
N LEU A 427 -0.82 9.59 -8.42
CA LEU A 427 -1.80 10.49 -9.05
C LEU A 427 -1.63 10.55 -10.58
N ALA A 428 -0.40 10.57 -11.08
CA ALA A 428 -0.12 10.51 -12.51
C ALA A 428 -0.61 9.19 -13.14
N GLY A 429 -0.40 8.05 -12.47
CA GLY A 429 -0.93 6.74 -12.89
C GLY A 429 -2.47 6.71 -12.94
N LEU A 430 -3.13 7.34 -11.97
CA LEU A 430 -4.60 7.50 -11.98
C LEU A 430 -5.06 8.39 -13.14
N LEU A 431 -4.40 9.53 -13.40
CA LEU A 431 -4.71 10.40 -14.52
C LEU A 431 -4.55 9.70 -15.87
N LEU A 432 -3.50 8.88 -16.02
CA LEU A 432 -3.31 8.05 -17.22
C LEU A 432 -4.45 7.04 -17.35
N SER A 433 -4.81 6.36 -16.27
CA SER A 433 -5.92 5.38 -16.28
C SER A 433 -7.23 6.01 -16.79
N TRP A 434 -7.58 7.21 -16.29
CA TRP A 434 -8.78 7.93 -16.74
C TRP A 434 -8.83 8.22 -18.24
N THR A 435 -7.69 8.28 -18.94
CA THR A 435 -7.68 8.47 -20.41
C THR A 435 -8.10 7.22 -21.21
N TYR A 436 -8.18 6.07 -20.54
CA TYR A 436 -8.71 4.80 -21.05
C TYR A 436 -10.10 4.49 -20.48
N HIS A 437 -10.68 5.39 -19.67
CA HIS A 437 -12.05 5.25 -19.21
C HIS A 437 -13.01 5.51 -20.38
N GLU A 438 -13.64 4.45 -20.86
CA GLU A 438 -14.75 4.56 -21.78
C GLU A 438 -15.97 5.02 -20.97
N GLY A 439 -16.33 6.29 -21.10
CA GLY A 439 -17.47 6.89 -20.39
C GLY A 439 -18.69 5.98 -20.50
N LEU A 440 -19.22 5.55 -19.36
CA LEU A 440 -20.45 4.76 -19.34
C LEU A 440 -21.57 5.66 -19.85
N ILE A 441 -22.07 5.36 -21.05
CA ILE A 441 -23.16 6.11 -21.68
C ILE A 441 -24.33 6.17 -20.68
N SER A 442 -24.67 7.39 -20.26
CA SER A 442 -25.84 7.64 -19.43
C SER A 442 -27.10 7.28 -20.22
N GLU A 443 -27.95 6.41 -19.68
CA GLU A 443 -29.25 6.03 -20.29
C GLU A 443 -30.13 7.26 -20.61
N LYS A 444 -29.89 8.42 -19.98
CA LYS A 444 -30.57 9.67 -20.35
C LYS A 444 -30.37 10.06 -21.82
N GLY A 445 -29.25 9.70 -22.45
CA GLY A 445 -28.99 9.94 -23.87
C GLY A 445 -29.78 9.04 -24.82
N LEU A 446 -30.25 7.87 -24.36
CA LEU A 446 -31.05 6.95 -25.17
C LEU A 446 -32.55 7.31 -25.14
N SER A 447 -33.03 7.89 -24.04
CA SER A 447 -34.44 8.33 -23.93
C SER A 447 -34.77 9.57 -24.76
N GLY A 448 -33.77 10.40 -25.10
CA GLY A 448 -33.95 11.59 -25.94
C GLY A 448 -34.03 11.31 -27.45
N ALA A 449 -33.57 10.15 -27.91
CA ALA A 449 -33.49 9.81 -29.33
C ALA A 449 -34.70 9.01 -29.86
N SER A 450 -35.60 8.54 -28.99
CA SER A 450 -36.71 7.65 -29.38
C SER A 450 -38.08 8.36 -29.53
N SER A 451 -38.17 9.70 -29.42
CA SER A 451 -39.45 10.42 -29.46
C SER A 451 -39.78 11.14 -30.77
N THR A 452 -38.93 11.07 -31.80
CA THR A 452 -39.09 11.91 -33.00
C THR A 452 -39.42 11.18 -34.31
N ILE A 453 -39.94 9.94 -34.28
CA ILE A 453 -40.46 9.28 -35.50
C ILE A 453 -41.76 8.54 -35.20
N ARG A 454 -42.86 9.30 -35.05
CA ARG A 454 -44.22 8.86 -35.42
C ARG A 454 -45.15 10.07 -35.43
N LYS A 455 -45.22 10.73 -36.59
CA LYS A 455 -46.37 11.50 -37.09
C LYS A 455 -45.94 12.12 -38.42
N THR A 456 -46.48 11.62 -39.52
CA THR A 456 -47.28 12.36 -40.52
C THR A 456 -47.61 11.45 -41.70
N SER A 457 -48.92 11.44 -42.01
CA SER A 457 -49.65 10.97 -43.22
C SER A 457 -49.44 9.54 -43.68
#